data_AF-A0A970SEI0-F1
#
_entry.id   AF-A0A970SEI0-F1
#
_cell.length_a   1.000
_cell.length_b   1.000
_cell.length_c   1.000
_cell.angle_alpha   90.00
_cell.angle_beta   90.00
_cell.angle_gamma   90.00
#
_symmetry.space_group_name_H-M   'P 1'
#
loop_
_entity.id
_entity.type
_entity.pdbx_description
1 polymer ?
#
loop_
_entity_poly.entity_id
_entity_poly.type
_entity_poly.pdbx_seq_one_letter_code
_entity_poly.pdbx_strand_id
1 'polypeptide(L)'
;MDATCTPADIQYPTDARLLNGAREKLEEIIDILHDPEKGLRQKARTYRQKAHDSYIAFTKQRKPKPAVIRKMKGELLRYIRRDIKIEEALVRRNGLELLNKRQYKNLLVIQELYRQ
;
A
#
# COMPACT_ATOMS: atom_id res chain seq x y z
N MET A 1 22.33 -18.78 33.29
CA MET A 1 21.02 -19.03 32.66
C MET A 1 21.19 -18.70 31.19
N ASP A 2 21.35 -19.71 30.36
CA ASP A 2 21.57 -19.55 28.93
C ASP A 2 20.19 -19.58 28.26
N ALA A 3 19.68 -18.39 27.92
CA ALA A 3 18.42 -18.23 27.24
C ALA A 3 18.70 -17.91 25.77
N THR A 4 18.78 -18.95 24.94
CA THR A 4 18.68 -18.80 23.49
C THR A 4 17.25 -18.41 23.16
N CYS A 5 16.92 -17.13 23.34
CA CYS A 5 15.70 -16.54 22.82
C CYS A 5 15.89 -16.29 21.32
N THR A 6 15.73 -17.35 20.51
CA THR A 6 15.52 -17.20 19.08
C THR A 6 14.11 -16.66 18.88
N PRO A 7 13.92 -15.41 18.38
CA PRO A 7 12.59 -14.98 18.02
C PRO A 7 12.09 -15.89 16.87
N ALA A 8 10.86 -16.35 17.04
CA ALA A 8 10.14 -17.27 16.19
C ALA A 8 10.31 -16.99 14.68
N ASP A 9 10.23 -18.07 13.90
CA ASP A 9 10.06 -18.12 12.45
C ASP A 9 8.90 -17.22 11.96
N ILE A 10 9.13 -15.92 11.91
CA ILE A 10 8.35 -14.97 11.12
C ILE A 10 9.19 -14.71 9.88
N GLN A 11 8.84 -15.36 8.77
CA GLN A 11 9.40 -15.10 7.45
C GLN A 11 9.54 -13.58 7.20
N TYR A 12 10.77 -13.14 6.96
CA TYR A 12 11.17 -11.75 6.72
C TYR A 12 10.37 -11.01 5.62
N PRO A 13 10.18 -9.68 5.74
CA PRO A 13 9.85 -8.91 6.94
C PRO A 13 8.45 -8.29 6.83
N THR A 14 7.83 -8.05 7.99
CA THR A 14 6.52 -7.40 8.20
C THR A 14 6.29 -6.18 7.29
N ASP A 15 7.34 -5.42 6.99
CA ASP A 15 7.31 -4.22 6.16
C ASP A 15 6.76 -4.45 4.75
N ALA A 16 7.14 -5.52 4.04
CA ALA A 16 6.64 -5.74 2.68
C ALA A 16 5.14 -6.06 2.68
N ARG A 17 4.68 -6.83 3.68
CA ARG A 17 3.27 -7.12 3.91
C ARG A 17 2.50 -5.88 4.31
N LEU A 18 3.08 -5.06 5.19
CA LEU A 18 2.51 -3.80 5.65
C LEU A 18 2.38 -2.80 4.49
N LEU A 19 3.43 -2.66 3.67
CA LEU A 19 3.43 -1.81 2.48
C LEU A 19 2.40 -2.29 1.44
N ASN A 20 2.27 -3.61 1.21
CA ASN A 20 1.23 -4.11 0.32
C ASN A 20 -0.18 -3.82 0.86
N GLY A 21 -0.42 -4.03 2.16
CA GLY A 21 -1.71 -3.70 2.78
C GLY A 21 -2.00 -2.19 2.73
N ALA A 22 -0.98 -1.34 2.90
CA ALA A 22 -1.09 0.11 2.73
C ALA A 22 -1.49 0.48 1.30
N ARG A 23 -0.82 -0.10 0.29
CA ARG A 23 -1.16 0.06 -1.13
C ARG A 23 -2.62 -0.31 -1.40
N GLU A 24 -3.06 -1.49 -0.98
CA GLU A 24 -4.44 -1.97 -1.23
C GLU A 24 -5.50 -1.04 -0.63
N LYS A 25 -5.30 -0.61 0.61
CA LYS A 25 -6.20 0.35 1.28
C LYS A 25 -6.21 1.71 0.59
N LEU A 26 -5.06 2.18 0.11
CA LEU A 26 -4.97 3.45 -0.59
C LEU A 26 -5.66 3.39 -1.95
N GLU A 27 -5.56 2.26 -2.66
CA GLU A 27 -6.34 2.01 -3.88
C GLU A 27 -7.85 2.00 -3.58
N GLU A 28 -8.31 1.36 -2.50
CA GLU A 28 -9.73 1.43 -2.07
C GLU A 28 -10.18 2.88 -1.83
N ILE A 29 -9.36 3.68 -1.13
CA ILE A 29 -9.64 5.10 -0.87
C ILE A 29 -9.77 5.89 -2.18
N ILE A 30 -8.87 5.65 -3.14
CA ILE A 30 -8.93 6.27 -4.48
C ILE A 30 -10.22 5.87 -5.21
N ASP A 31 -10.66 4.61 -5.11
CA ASP A 31 -11.90 4.13 -5.73
C ASP A 31 -13.12 4.90 -5.19
N ILE A 32 -13.15 5.15 -3.87
CA ILE A 32 -14.23 5.89 -3.19
C ILE A 32 -14.20 7.37 -3.53
N LEU A 33 -13.02 8.00 -3.43
CA LEU A 33 -12.90 9.43 -3.73
C LEU A 33 -13.24 9.74 -5.18
N HIS A 34 -13.00 8.80 -6.11
CA HIS A 34 -13.34 8.99 -7.52
C HIS A 34 -14.79 8.63 -7.86
N ASP A 35 -15.55 8.00 -6.96
CA ASP A 35 -16.93 7.56 -7.22
C ASP A 35 -17.85 8.66 -7.79
N PRO A 36 -17.83 9.91 -7.27
CA PRO A 36 -18.67 10.99 -7.81
C PRO A 36 -18.25 11.48 -9.20
N GLU A 37 -17.03 11.19 -9.64
CA GLU A 37 -16.51 11.58 -10.95
C GLU A 37 -16.71 10.49 -12.02
N LYS A 38 -17.29 9.34 -11.66
CA LYS A 38 -17.54 8.24 -12.61
C LYS A 38 -18.42 8.73 -13.77
N GLY A 39 -17.94 8.54 -15.00
CA GLY A 39 -18.61 9.00 -16.22
C GLY A 39 -18.33 10.47 -16.59
N LEU A 40 -17.79 11.27 -15.68
CA LEU A 40 -17.39 12.66 -15.93
C LEU A 40 -15.90 12.79 -16.22
N ARG A 41 -15.08 12.03 -15.50
CA ARG A 41 -13.62 12.02 -15.66
C ARG A 41 -13.08 10.61 -15.67
N GLN A 42 -12.03 10.41 -16.45
CA GLN A 42 -11.30 9.16 -16.42
C GLN A 42 -10.52 9.05 -15.11
N LYS A 43 -10.68 7.92 -14.44
CA LYS A 43 -9.89 7.60 -13.25
C LYS A 43 -8.40 7.51 -13.58
N ALA A 44 -7.57 8.07 -12.70
CA ALA A 44 -6.13 7.89 -12.80
C ALA A 44 -5.75 6.41 -12.74
N ARG A 45 -4.79 6.01 -13.58
CA ARG A 45 -4.32 4.62 -13.67
C ARG A 45 -3.59 4.21 -12.39
N THR A 46 -4.19 3.31 -11.63
CA THR A 46 -3.50 2.52 -10.59
C THR A 46 -2.87 1.27 -11.21
N TYR A 47 -1.73 0.81 -10.70
CA TYR A 47 -1.04 -0.40 -11.18
C TYR A 47 -1.43 -1.65 -10.38
N ARG A 48 -2.66 -1.67 -9.83
CA ARG A 48 -3.18 -2.69 -8.90
C ARG A 48 -2.87 -4.13 -9.31
N GLN A 49 -3.17 -4.50 -10.55
CA GLN A 49 -2.97 -5.85 -11.04
C GLN A 49 -1.49 -6.22 -11.05
N LYS A 50 -0.65 -5.34 -11.63
CA LYS A 50 0.80 -5.54 -11.68
C LYS A 50 1.41 -5.63 -10.28
N ALA A 51 0.97 -4.77 -9.36
CA ALA A 51 1.45 -4.77 -7.98
C ALA A 51 1.04 -6.04 -7.24
N HIS A 52 -0.21 -6.47 -7.40
CA HIS A 52 -0.74 -7.71 -6.84
C HIS A 52 0.02 -8.93 -7.36
N ASP A 53 0.16 -9.08 -8.68
CA ASP A 53 0.85 -10.22 -9.29
C ASP A 53 2.32 -10.30 -8.84
N SER A 54 3.00 -9.15 -8.79
CA SER A 54 4.39 -9.06 -8.31
C SER A 54 4.50 -9.46 -6.83
N TYR A 55 3.57 -9.01 -5.99
CA TYR A 55 3.54 -9.35 -4.57
C TYR A 55 3.22 -10.82 -4.34
N ILE A 56 2.27 -11.41 -5.08
CA ILE A 56 1.96 -12.85 -5.02
C ILE A 56 3.16 -13.69 -5.46
N ALA A 57 3.85 -13.30 -6.53
CA ALA A 57 5.08 -13.97 -6.96
C ALA A 57 6.18 -13.87 -5.90
N PHE A 58 6.24 -12.78 -5.15
CA PHE A 58 7.15 -12.60 -4.03
C PHE A 58 6.79 -13.49 -2.83
N THR A 59 5.52 -13.51 -2.40
CA THR A 59 5.09 -14.31 -1.24
C THR A 59 5.18 -15.81 -1.46
N LYS A 60 5.09 -16.27 -2.71
CA LYS A 60 5.31 -17.68 -3.08
C LYS A 60 6.76 -18.16 -2.88
N GLN A 61 7.73 -17.25 -2.75
CA GLN A 61 9.13 -17.62 -2.54
C GLN A 61 9.36 -18.03 -1.07
N ARG A 62 9.77 -19.29 -0.84
CA ARG A 62 10.03 -19.80 0.51
C ARG A 62 11.11 -19.02 1.27
N LYS A 63 12.19 -18.61 0.58
CA LYS A 63 13.34 -17.88 1.14
C LYS A 63 13.84 -16.82 0.14
N PRO A 64 13.19 -15.64 0.06
CA PRO A 64 13.61 -14.59 -0.87
C PRO A 64 14.98 -14.03 -0.50
N LYS A 65 15.86 -13.85 -1.48
CA LYS A 65 17.18 -13.24 -1.27
C LYS A 65 17.01 -11.78 -0.81
N PRO A 66 17.93 -11.22 -0.01
CA PRO A 66 17.85 -9.82 0.43
C PRO A 66 17.65 -8.80 -0.69
N ALA A 67 18.26 -9.02 -1.86
CA ALA A 67 18.07 -8.18 -3.03
C ALA A 67 16.62 -8.18 -3.55
N VAL A 68 15.95 -9.33 -3.52
CA VAL A 68 14.54 -9.47 -3.94
C VAL A 68 13.63 -8.75 -2.96
N ILE A 69 13.89 -8.87 -1.65
CA ILE A 69 13.14 -8.16 -0.60
C ILE A 69 13.24 -6.65 -0.82
N ARG A 70 14.47 -6.13 -1.00
CA ARG A 70 14.69 -4.69 -1.27
C ARG A 70 13.98 -4.22 -2.53
N LYS A 71 14.03 -5.02 -3.60
CA LYS A 71 13.32 -4.73 -4.84
C LYS A 71 11.81 -4.62 -4.62
N MET A 72 11.21 -5.60 -3.94
CA MET A 72 9.77 -5.62 -3.65
C MET A 72 9.35 -4.43 -2.79
N LYS A 73 10.08 -4.12 -1.71
CA LYS A 73 9.84 -2.91 -0.90
C LYS A 73 9.87 -1.64 -1.74
N GLY A 74 10.90 -1.48 -2.58
CA GLY A 74 11.03 -0.32 -3.46
C GLY A 74 9.93 -0.23 -4.53
N GLU A 75 9.43 -1.35 -5.04
CA GLU A 75 8.26 -1.39 -5.91
C GLU A 75 6.99 -0.94 -5.18
N LEU A 76 6.71 -1.50 -4.01
CA LEU A 76 5.55 -1.13 -3.19
C LEU A 76 5.56 0.33 -2.78
N LEU A 77 6.70 0.87 -2.32
CA LEU A 77 6.85 2.29 -1.98
C LEU A 77 6.59 3.21 -3.18
N ARG A 78 7.01 2.80 -4.38
CA ARG A 78 6.75 3.56 -5.62
C ARG A 78 5.26 3.54 -6.00
N TYR A 79 4.56 2.42 -5.76
CA TYR A 79 3.11 2.36 -5.95
C TYR A 79 2.41 3.28 -4.95
N ILE A 80 2.71 3.15 -3.65
CA ILE A 80 2.15 4.01 -2.59
C ILE A 80 2.39 5.49 -2.91
N ARG A 81 3.61 5.89 -3.26
CA ARG A 81 3.92 7.29 -3.63
C ARG A 81 3.04 7.81 -4.76
N ARG A 82 2.78 6.99 -5.79
CA ARG A 82 1.93 7.38 -6.92
C ARG A 82 0.48 7.52 -6.46
N ASP A 83 0.01 6.55 -5.70
CA ASP A 83 -1.35 6.48 -5.23
C ASP A 83 -1.66 7.65 -4.27
N ILE A 84 -0.71 8.05 -3.40
CA ILE A 84 -0.84 9.26 -2.56
C ILE A 84 -1.06 10.50 -3.43
N LYS A 85 -0.29 10.68 -4.52
CA LYS A 85 -0.49 11.84 -5.41
C LYS A 85 -1.86 11.85 -6.08
N ILE A 86 -2.40 10.67 -6.41
CA ILE A 86 -3.74 10.54 -7.00
C ILE A 86 -4.79 10.89 -5.94
N GLU A 87 -4.64 10.36 -4.74
CA GLU A 87 -5.49 10.64 -3.58
C GLU A 87 -5.51 12.13 -3.23
N GLU A 88 -4.35 12.78 -3.07
CA GLU A 88 -4.23 14.22 -2.82
C GLU A 88 -4.92 15.08 -3.91
N ALA A 89 -4.87 14.64 -5.16
CA ALA A 89 -5.55 15.33 -6.26
C ALA A 89 -7.07 15.15 -6.19
N LEU A 90 -7.56 13.97 -5.77
CA LEU A 90 -8.98 13.70 -5.60
C LEU A 90 -9.55 14.40 -4.38
N VAL A 91 -8.86 14.37 -3.24
CA VAL A 91 -9.28 15.06 -2.01
C VAL A 91 -9.42 16.57 -2.24
N ARG A 92 -8.51 17.20 -2.98
CA ARG A 92 -8.63 18.61 -3.33
C ARG A 92 -9.87 18.95 -4.15
N ARG A 93 -10.45 17.98 -4.86
CA ARG A 93 -11.62 18.19 -5.73
C ARG A 93 -12.92 17.77 -5.07
N ASN A 94 -12.92 16.65 -4.35
CA ASN A 94 -14.13 15.99 -3.88
C ASN A 94 -14.27 16.00 -2.35
N GLY A 95 -13.24 16.46 -1.63
CA GLY A 95 -13.22 16.51 -0.17
C GLY A 95 -12.97 15.14 0.49
N LEU A 96 -12.66 15.19 1.78
CA LEU A 96 -12.44 13.99 2.62
C LEU A 96 -13.74 13.38 3.16
N GLU A 97 -14.86 14.09 3.03
CA GLU A 97 -16.17 13.72 3.60
C GLU A 97 -16.73 12.41 3.03
N LEU A 98 -16.25 12.00 1.86
CA LEU A 98 -16.58 10.72 1.23
C LEU A 98 -15.99 9.51 1.96
N LEU A 99 -14.98 9.73 2.82
CA LEU A 99 -14.31 8.65 3.55
C LEU A 99 -15.00 8.39 4.88
N ASN A 100 -15.25 7.12 5.19
CA ASN A 100 -15.67 6.75 6.54
C ASN A 100 -14.51 6.85 7.54
N LYS A 101 -14.83 6.83 8.84
CA LYS A 101 -13.84 6.95 9.94
C LYS A 101 -12.66 5.96 9.81
N ARG A 102 -12.93 4.73 9.36
CA ARG A 102 -11.91 3.69 9.19
C ARG A 102 -10.97 4.02 8.03
N GLN A 103 -11.51 4.45 6.89
CA GLN A 103 -10.74 4.83 5.71
C GLN A 103 -9.90 6.07 5.96
N TYR A 104 -10.48 7.08 6.60
CA TYR A 104 -9.73 8.28 7.00
C TYR A 104 -8.58 7.94 7.95
N LYS A 105 -8.82 7.10 8.97
CA LYS A 105 -7.74 6.62 9.86
C LYS A 105 -6.67 5.83 9.11
N ASN A 106 -7.06 4.96 8.18
CA ASN A 106 -6.11 4.22 7.34
C ASN A 106 -5.26 5.18 6.50
N LEU A 107 -5.87 6.21 5.90
CA LEU A 107 -5.17 7.21 5.10
C LEU A 107 -4.08 7.91 5.91
N LEU A 108 -4.43 8.39 7.12
CA LEU A 108 -3.46 9.04 8.01
C LEU A 108 -2.29 8.12 8.38
N VAL A 109 -2.58 6.86 8.72
CA VAL A 109 -1.55 5.87 9.03
C VAL A 109 -0.65 5.59 7.82
N ILE A 110 -1.21 5.50 6.62
CA ILE A 110 -0.45 5.24 5.39
C ILE A 110 0.45 6.43 5.04
N GLN A 111 -0.06 7.67 5.18
CA GLN A 111 0.72 8.89 4.95
C GLN A 111 1.90 8.99 5.94
N GLU A 112 1.67 8.67 7.22
CA GLU A 112 2.73 8.67 8.23
C GLU A 112 3.74 7.55 7.98
N LEU A 113 3.27 6.36 7.62
CA LEU A 113 4.14 5.24 7.24
C LEU A 113 5.04 5.58 6.04
N TYR A 114 4.54 6.36 5.08
CA TYR A 114 5.31 6.77 3.91
C TYR A 114 6.35 7.87 4.22
N ARG A 115 6.17 8.62 5.31
CA ARG A 115 7.05 9.73 5.72
C ARG A 115 8.32 9.26 6.45
N GLN A 116 8.25 8.11 7.13
CA GLN A 116 9.35 7.49 7.88
C GLN A 116 10.42 6.88 6.97
#